data_AF-A0A4P9YTS9-F1
#
_entry.id   AF-A0A4P9YTS9-F1
#
_cell.length_a   1.000
_cell.length_b   1.000
_cell.length_c   1.000
_cell.angle_alpha   90.00
_cell.angle_beta   90.00
_cell.angle_gamma   90.00
#
_symmetry.space_group_name_H-M   'P 1'
#
loop_
_entity.id
_entity.type
_entity.pdbx_description
1 polymer ?
#
loop_
_entity_poly.entity_id
_entity_poly.type
_entity_poly.pdbx_seq_one_letter_code
_entity_poly.pdbx_strand_id
1 'polypeptide(L)' 'MDESLFRTTLHGGFPIKPRHRTTKRQYSILERQFRRNPRPDAATRDALAAKLSMRGRTVQIWFQNRRAKSKR' A
#
# COMPACT_ATOMS: atom_id res chain seq x y z
N MET A 1 17.23 -12.45 17.95
CA MET A 1 16.15 -11.44 17.93
C MET A 1 15.67 -11.31 16.47
N ASP A 2 14.54 -11.79 16.01
CA ASP A 2 13.50 -12.74 16.45
C ASP A 2 12.89 -13.28 15.14
N GLU A 3 12.50 -14.54 15.17
CA GLU A 3 11.96 -15.31 14.04
C GLU A 3 10.61 -14.79 13.55
N SER A 4 10.29 -15.13 12.29
CA SER A 4 8.93 -15.29 11.75
C SER A 4 8.14 -14.02 11.37
N LEU A 5 7.33 -14.16 10.30
CA LEU A 5 6.16 -13.33 9.90
C LEU A 5 6.16 -12.71 8.48
N PHE A 6 6.66 -13.44 7.48
CA PHE A 6 5.98 -13.42 6.18
C PHE A 6 5.81 -14.85 5.65
N ARG A 7 5.09 -15.67 6.44
CA ARG A 7 4.32 -16.77 5.85
C ARG A 7 3.37 -16.17 4.80
N THR A 8 3.31 -16.77 3.61
CA THR A 8 2.08 -17.09 2.86
C THR A 8 2.42 -17.60 1.44
N THR A 9 2.28 -18.93 1.32
CA THR A 9 1.90 -19.76 0.14
C THR A 9 2.65 -19.66 -1.19
N LEU A 10 3.41 -20.73 -1.42
CA LEU A 10 3.75 -21.40 -2.68
C LEU A 10 2.72 -21.17 -3.81
N HIS A 11 3.12 -20.47 -4.88
CA HIS A 11 2.56 -20.62 -6.23
C HIS A 11 3.73 -20.49 -7.22
N GLY A 12 4.18 -21.64 -7.73
CA GLY A 12 5.03 -21.81 -8.92
C GLY A 12 6.30 -20.97 -9.02
N GLY A 13 7.43 -21.48 -8.52
CA GLY A 13 8.79 -21.29 -9.07
C GLY A 13 9.41 -19.90 -9.29
N PHE A 14 8.67 -18.79 -9.20
CA PHE A 14 9.17 -17.46 -9.51
C PHE A 14 9.60 -16.73 -8.24
N PRO A 15 10.76 -16.06 -8.22
CA PRO A 15 11.21 -15.32 -7.06
C PRO A 15 10.21 -14.22 -6.73
N ILE A 16 9.54 -14.37 -5.59
CA ILE A 16 8.62 -13.38 -5.02
C ILE A 16 9.45 -12.11 -4.81
N LYS A 17 9.24 -11.09 -5.66
CA LYS A 17 9.88 -9.78 -5.49
C LYS A 17 9.58 -9.29 -4.06
N PRO A 18 10.59 -8.90 -3.27
CA PRO A 18 10.38 -8.42 -1.91
C PRO A 18 9.41 -7.23 -1.97
N ARG A 19 8.31 -7.35 -1.22
CA ARG A 19 7.29 -6.29 -1.15
C ARG A 19 7.93 -5.11 -0.44
N HIS A 20 8.19 -4.02 -1.17
CA HIS A 20 8.58 -2.77 -0.55
C HIS A 20 7.48 -2.31 0.40
N ARG A 21 7.78 -2.39 1.70
CA ARG A 21 6.86 -1.98 2.76
C ARG A 21 6.75 -0.46 2.74
N THR A 22 5.54 0.05 2.82
CA THR A 22 5.31 1.48 3.02
C THR A 22 5.87 1.87 4.38
N THR A 23 6.72 2.90 4.41
CA THR A 23 7.27 3.43 5.67
C THR A 23 6.16 4.04 6.53
N LYS A 24 6.39 4.15 7.85
CA LYS A 24 5.43 4.77 8.79
C LYS A 24 5.03 6.19 8.37
N ARG A 25 5.98 6.95 7.82
CA ARG A 25 5.75 8.31 7.28
C ARG A 25 4.82 8.28 6.05
N GLN A 26 5.08 7.38 5.10
CA GLN A 26 4.21 7.20 3.93
C GLN A 26 2.80 6.75 4.34
N TYR A 27 2.70 5.81 5.28
CA TYR A 27 1.43 5.35 5.83
C TYR A 27 0.61 6.48 6.44
N SER A 28 1.20 7.33 7.29
CA SER A 28 0.50 8.45 7.93
C SER A 28 -0.11 9.43 6.91
N ILE A 29 0.60 9.69 5.81
CA ILE A 29 0.11 10.57 4.74
C ILE A 29 -1.04 9.90 3.97
N LEU A 30 -0.89 8.61 3.62
CA LEU A 30 -1.93 7.84 2.94
C LEU A 30 -3.20 7.75 3.78
N GLU A 31 -3.08 7.52 5.09
CA GLU A 31 -4.22 7.46 6.01
C GLU A 31 -4.90 8.82 6.17
N ARG A 32 -4.12 9.90 6.27
CA ARG A 32 -4.68 11.27 6.30
C ARG A 32 -5.48 11.57 5.03
N GLN A 33 -5.01 11.15 3.87
CA GLN A 33 -5.75 11.32 2.62
C GLN A 33 -6.96 10.38 2.53
N PHE A 34 -6.84 9.15 3.00
CA PHE A 34 -7.95 8.20 3.05
C PHE A 34 -9.13 8.73 3.87
N ARG A 35 -8.85 9.38 4.99
CA ARG A 35 -9.88 10.03 5.83
C ARG A 35 -10.62 11.16 5.11
N ARG A 36 -9.97 11.84 4.17
CA ARG A 36 -10.57 12.92 3.36
C ARG A 36 -11.28 12.39 2.14
N ASN A 37 -10.65 11.48 1.41
CA ASN A 37 -11.20 10.86 0.22
C ASN A 37 -10.80 9.36 0.17
N PRO A 38 -11.70 8.44 0.52
CA PRO A 38 -11.45 7.00 0.47
C PRO A 38 -11.43 6.42 -0.97
N ARG A 39 -11.86 7.21 -1.96
CA ARG A 39 -11.82 6.90 -3.39
C ARG A 39 -11.06 8.01 -4.14
N PRO A 40 -9.73 8.07 -4.00
CA PRO A 40 -8.93 9.07 -4.71
C PRO A 40 -9.00 8.82 -6.21
N ASP A 41 -9.22 9.90 -6.94
CA ASP A 41 -9.18 9.91 -8.40
C ASP A 41 -7.76 9.69 -8.94
N ALA A 42 -7.63 9.52 -10.27
CA ALA A 42 -6.32 9.28 -10.90
C ALA A 42 -5.32 10.40 -10.57
N ALA A 43 -5.73 11.66 -10.73
CA ALA A 43 -4.90 12.83 -10.44
C ALA A 43 -4.46 12.90 -8.96
N THR A 44 -5.39 12.66 -8.02
CA THR A 44 -5.09 12.66 -6.58
C THR A 44 -4.12 11.55 -6.20
N ARG A 45 -4.24 10.38 -6.85
CA ARG A 45 -3.34 9.26 -6.65
C ARG A 45 -1.94 9.56 -7.17
N ASP A 46 -1.82 10.21 -8.32
CA ASP A 46 -0.51 10.56 -8.90
C ASP A 46 0.18 11.67 -8.10
N ALA A 47 -0.58 12.66 -7.60
CA ALA A 47 -0.05 13.65 -6.66
C ALA A 47 0.48 13.00 -5.37
N LEU A 48 -0.23 11.99 -4.84
CA LEU A 48 0.22 11.23 -3.68
C LEU A 48 1.45 10.37 -3.99
N ALA A 49 1.47 9.73 -5.15
CA ALA A 49 2.58 8.93 -5.63
C ALA A 49 3.86 9.78 -5.73
N ALA A 50 3.76 10.97 -6.33
CA ALA A 50 4.85 11.94 -6.42
C ALA A 50 5.33 12.38 -5.02
N LYS A 51 4.39 12.75 -4.13
CA LYS A 51 4.71 13.20 -2.76
C LYS A 51 5.40 12.13 -1.91
N LEU A 52 5.06 10.86 -2.13
CA LEU A 52 5.56 9.73 -1.36
C LEU A 52 6.74 9.03 -2.00
N SER A 53 7.17 9.48 -3.19
CA SER A 53 8.13 8.78 -4.05
C SER A 53 7.74 7.31 -4.24
N MET A 54 6.47 7.08 -4.59
CA MET A 54 5.86 5.78 -4.79
C MET A 54 5.27 5.68 -6.19
N ARG A 55 5.06 4.46 -6.70
CA ARG A 55 4.30 4.25 -7.93
C ARG A 55 2.80 4.44 -7.68
N GLY A 56 2.08 5.04 -8.63
CA GLY A 56 0.63 5.20 -8.57
C GLY A 56 -0.10 3.86 -8.32
N ARG A 57 0.41 2.76 -8.91
CA ARG A 57 -0.10 1.40 -8.67
C ARG A 57 -0.02 0.98 -7.20
N THR A 58 1.07 1.31 -6.49
CA THR A 58 1.23 0.96 -5.07
C THR A 58 0.23 1.74 -4.21
N VAL A 59 0.01 3.01 -4.53
CA VAL A 59 -1.02 3.83 -3.87
C VAL A 59 -2.40 3.22 -4.13
N GLN A 60 -2.73 2.84 -5.36
CA GLN A 60 -4.00 2.18 -5.70
C GLN A 60 -4.25 0.93 -4.87
N ILE A 61 -3.28 0.02 -4.81
CA ILE A 61 -3.36 -1.24 -4.04
C ILE A 61 -3.52 -0.92 -2.55
N TRP A 62 -2.80 0.08 -2.03
CA TRP A 62 -2.94 0.49 -0.63
C TRP A 62 -4.36 0.95 -0.32
N PHE A 63 -4.96 1.78 -1.18
CA PHE A 63 -6.35 2.22 -1.00
C PHE A 63 -7.36 1.07 -1.13
N GLN A 64 -7.12 0.12 -2.03
CA GLN A 64 -7.95 -1.10 -2.14
C GLN A 64 -7.87 -1.94 -0.87
N ASN A 65 -6.66 -2.24 -0.39
CA ASN A 65 -6.43 -3.00 0.83
C ASN A 65 -6.98 -2.30 2.07
N ARG A 66 -6.85 -0.97 2.14
CA ARG A 66 -7.38 -0.17 3.25
C ARG A 66 -8.90 -0.25 3.33
N ARG A 67 -9.59 -0.19 2.19
CA ARG A 67 -11.05 -0.36 2.12
C ARG A 67 -11.49 -1.78 2.44
N ALA A 68 -10.76 -2.79 1.97
CA ALA A 68 -11.06 -4.18 2.32
C ALA A 68 -10.96 -4.41 3.84
N LYS A 69 -9.96 -3.78 4.49
CA LYS A 69 -9.80 -3.82 5.95
C LYS A 69 -10.86 -3.02 6.70
N SER A 70 -11.43 -1.96 6.13
CA SER A 70 -12.50 -1.19 6.78
C SER A 70 -13.89 -1.83 6.65
N LYS A 71 -14.04 -2.83 5.76
CA LYS A 71 -15.29 -3.55 5.54
C LYS A 71 -15.34 -4.89 6.28
N ARG A 72 -14.25 -5.28 6.93
CA ARG A 72 -14.19 -6.39 7.90
C ARG A 72 -14.28 -5.83 9.30
#